data_AF-A0A952VQX4-F1
#
_entry.id   AF-A0A952VQX4-F1
#
_cell.length_a   1.000
_cell.length_b   1.000
_cell.length_c   1.000
_cell.angle_alpha   90.00
_cell.angle_beta   90.00
_cell.angle_gamma   90.00
#
_symmetry.space_group_name_H-M   'P 1'
#
loop_
_entity.id
_entity.type
_entity.pdbx_description
1 polymer ?
#
loop_
_entity_poly.entity_id
_entity_poly.type
_entity_poly.pdbx_seq_one_letter_code
_entity_poly.pdbx_strand_id
1 'polypeptide(L)'
;MNIQTITLVAALIAAITSIGNVYFNYLSATSLERQKWDKAREDELKKNLRLALADFSRELATGVQRATWLLWIAENNPSSFSEKDLSTYDEEMRAILPRFFTARVMVAAHDIATYERLSDLTSRLYKLDSDIAVAGQQFRQSRKDGLKALQLLYREAQQLHPRLPDELAKVISLPPAK
;
A
#
# COMPACT_ATOMS: atom_id res chain seq x y z
N MET A 1 -6.68 -63.77 44.51
CA MET A 1 -5.81 -62.78 43.87
C MET A 1 -5.44 -61.75 44.93
N ASN A 2 -4.15 -61.51 45.17
CA ASN A 2 -3.69 -60.75 46.34
C ASN A 2 -3.79 -59.24 46.05
N ILE A 3 -4.15 -58.40 47.03
CA ILE A 3 -4.36 -56.95 46.83
C ILE A 3 -3.12 -56.28 46.22
N GLN A 4 -1.92 -56.75 46.58
CA GLN A 4 -0.64 -56.27 46.07
C GLN A 4 -0.44 -56.49 44.56
N THR A 5 -0.96 -57.57 43.99
CA THR A 5 -0.83 -57.82 42.53
C THR A 5 -1.75 -56.92 41.73
N ILE A 6 -2.91 -56.53 42.29
CA ILE A 6 -3.87 -55.63 41.64
C ILE A 6 -3.30 -54.20 41.56
N THR A 7 -2.70 -53.71 42.65
CA THR A 7 -2.06 -52.39 42.68
C THR A 7 -0.85 -52.30 41.76
N LEU A 8 -0.03 -53.36 41.66
CA LEU A 8 1.11 -53.40 40.73
C LEU A 8 0.67 -53.33 39.27
N VAL A 9 -0.35 -54.10 38.87
CA VAL A 9 -0.87 -54.07 37.50
C VAL A 9 -1.51 -52.71 37.17
N ALA A 10 -2.29 -52.14 38.10
CA ALA A 10 -2.90 -50.82 37.92
C ALA A 10 -1.83 -49.71 37.80
N ALA A 11 -0.78 -49.75 38.61
CA ALA A 11 0.33 -48.80 38.54
C ALA A 11 1.10 -48.91 37.22
N LEU A 12 1.30 -50.13 36.70
CA LEU A 12 1.97 -50.34 35.42
C LEU A 12 1.16 -49.78 34.24
N ILE A 13 -0.16 -49.99 34.25
CA ILE A 13 -1.09 -49.44 33.24
C ILE A 13 -1.11 -47.90 33.32
N ALA A 14 -1.13 -47.33 34.52
CA ALA A 14 -1.07 -45.89 34.72
C ALA A 14 0.27 -45.30 34.23
N ALA A 15 1.39 -45.98 34.46
CA ALA A 15 2.70 -45.54 33.98
C ALA A 15 2.79 -45.57 32.44
N ILE A 16 2.31 -46.63 31.79
CA ILE A 16 2.32 -46.75 30.33
C ILE A 16 1.41 -45.69 29.69
N THR A 17 0.22 -45.48 30.24
CA THR A 17 -0.70 -44.44 29.74
C THR A 17 -0.16 -43.03 29.96
N SER A 18 0.53 -42.77 31.07
CA SER A 18 1.20 -41.48 31.33
C SER A 18 2.33 -41.19 30.35
N ILE A 19 3.22 -42.15 30.09
CA ILE A 19 4.34 -41.99 29.13
C ILE A 19 3.80 -41.81 27.70
N GLY A 20 2.80 -42.59 27.31
CA GLY A 20 2.13 -42.45 26.01
C GLY A 20 1.54 -41.05 25.84
N ASN A 21 0.79 -40.56 26.83
CA ASN A 21 0.20 -39.22 26.79
C ASN A 21 1.24 -38.11 26.68
N VAL A 22 2.35 -38.19 27.41
CA VAL A 22 3.43 -37.18 27.34
C VAL A 22 4.05 -37.15 25.94
N TYR A 23 4.32 -38.31 25.34
CA TYR A 23 4.90 -38.39 24.00
C TYR A 23 3.95 -37.87 22.91
N PHE A 24 2.67 -38.26 22.96
CA PHE A 24 1.64 -37.74 22.05
C PHE A 24 1.42 -36.23 22.19
N ASN A 25 1.42 -35.71 23.43
CA ASN A 25 1.31 -34.28 23.70
C ASN A 25 2.53 -33.51 23.19
N TYR A 26 3.74 -34.06 23.30
CA TYR A 26 4.96 -33.45 22.78
C TYR A 26 4.95 -33.34 21.23
N LEU A 27 4.58 -34.43 20.54
CA LEU A 27 4.46 -34.40 19.07
C LEU A 27 3.36 -33.44 18.59
N SER A 28 2.21 -33.45 19.28
CA SER A 28 1.11 -32.54 18.96
C SER A 28 1.50 -31.08 19.22
N ALA A 29 2.19 -30.80 20.34
CA ALA A 29 2.67 -29.48 20.69
C ALA A 29 3.68 -28.94 19.66
N THR A 30 4.67 -29.74 19.25
CA THR A 30 5.66 -29.31 18.25
C THR A 30 5.03 -29.02 16.88
N SER A 31 4.05 -29.83 16.45
CA SER A 31 3.31 -29.57 15.20
C SER A 31 2.47 -28.29 15.28
N LEU A 32 1.84 -28.04 16.42
CA LEU A 32 1.05 -26.85 16.68
C LEU A 32 1.93 -25.59 16.76
N GLU A 33 3.12 -25.69 17.37
CA GLU A 33 4.10 -24.60 17.41
C GLU A 33 4.60 -24.23 16.02
N ARG A 34 4.89 -25.21 15.16
CA ARG A 34 5.23 -24.95 13.75
C ARG A 34 4.11 -24.25 13.00
N GLN A 35 2.88 -24.77 13.11
CA GLN A 35 1.71 -24.14 12.48
C GLN A 35 1.48 -22.71 12.98
N LYS A 36 1.67 -22.46 14.28
CA LYS A 36 1.60 -21.11 14.85
C LYS A 36 2.68 -20.19 14.30
N TRP A 37 3.91 -20.70 14.15
CA TRP A 37 5.03 -19.93 13.61
C TRP A 37 4.83 -19.58 12.13
N ASP A 38 4.41 -20.55 11.31
CA ASP A 38 4.11 -20.34 9.90
C ASP A 38 2.98 -19.32 9.73
N LYS A 39 1.89 -19.48 10.50
CA LYS A 39 0.77 -18.55 10.48
C LYS A 39 1.17 -17.15 10.95
N ALA A 40 1.96 -17.04 12.01
CA ALA A 40 2.45 -15.75 12.50
C ALA A 40 3.30 -15.03 11.43
N ARG A 41 4.16 -15.77 10.73
CA ARG A 41 4.97 -15.23 9.63
C ARG A 41 4.10 -14.77 8.46
N GLU A 42 3.09 -15.54 8.08
CA GLU A 42 2.13 -15.12 7.04
C GLU A 42 1.36 -13.87 7.45
N ASP A 43 0.89 -13.80 8.69
CA ASP A 43 0.14 -12.66 9.21
C ASP A 43 1.01 -11.40 9.26
N GLU A 44 2.30 -11.54 9.60
CA GLU A 44 3.28 -10.46 9.57
C GLU A 44 3.53 -9.95 8.14
N LEU A 45 3.73 -10.84 7.17
CA LEU A 45 3.89 -10.46 5.76
C LEU A 45 2.64 -9.72 5.24
N LYS A 46 1.43 -10.23 5.54
CA LYS A 46 0.17 -9.57 5.18
C LYS A 46 0.04 -8.20 5.83
N LYS A 47 0.45 -8.06 7.10
CA LYS A 47 0.45 -6.77 7.80
C LYS A 47 1.41 -5.77 7.13
N ASN A 48 2.63 -6.20 6.82
CA ASN A 48 3.64 -5.34 6.21
C ASN A 48 3.22 -4.88 4.80
N LEU A 49 2.62 -5.77 4.00
CA LEU A 49 2.04 -5.41 2.71
C LEU A 49 0.93 -4.37 2.85
N ARG A 50 0.01 -4.54 3.83
CA ARG A 50 -1.06 -3.55 4.09
C ARG A 50 -0.51 -2.18 4.47
N LEU A 51 0.56 -2.13 5.27
CA LEU A 51 1.21 -0.87 5.63
C LEU A 51 1.86 -0.21 4.41
N ALA A 52 2.60 -0.99 3.60
CA ALA A 52 3.20 -0.49 2.36
C ALA A 52 2.13 0.06 1.38
N LEU A 53 1.00 -0.63 1.25
CA LEU A 53 -0.12 -0.18 0.43
C LEU A 53 -0.80 1.07 0.97
N ALA A 54 -0.93 1.19 2.29
CA ALA A 54 -1.48 2.38 2.92
C ALA A 54 -0.57 3.60 2.68
N ASP A 55 0.75 3.43 2.78
CA ASP A 55 1.72 4.48 2.51
C ASP A 55 1.73 4.86 1.02
N PHE A 56 1.70 3.88 0.11
CA PHE A 56 1.57 4.13 -1.32
C PHE A 56 0.31 4.94 -1.64
N SER A 57 -0.83 4.51 -1.09
CA SER A 57 -2.14 5.15 -1.32
C SER A 57 -2.14 6.58 -0.80
N ARG A 58 -1.55 6.81 0.38
CA ARG A 58 -1.44 8.14 0.98
C ARG A 58 -0.64 9.09 0.11
N GLU A 59 0.55 8.70 -0.32
CA GLU A 59 1.41 9.57 -1.13
C GLU A 59 0.85 9.79 -2.53
N LEU A 60 0.25 8.76 -3.16
CA LEU A 60 -0.46 8.90 -4.43
C LEU A 60 -1.62 9.90 -4.32
N ALA A 61 -2.49 9.73 -3.33
CA ALA A 61 -3.62 10.62 -3.10
C ALA A 61 -3.16 12.05 -2.82
N THR A 62 -2.09 12.21 -2.05
CA THR A 62 -1.50 13.52 -1.77
C THR A 62 -1.02 14.19 -3.05
N GLY A 63 -0.26 13.48 -3.90
CA GLY A 63 0.22 14.01 -5.18
C GLY A 63 -0.91 14.40 -6.13
N VAL A 64 -1.91 13.53 -6.29
CA VAL A 64 -3.10 13.80 -7.13
C VAL A 64 -3.88 15.00 -6.60
N GLN A 65 -4.06 15.11 -5.28
CA GLN A 65 -4.75 16.25 -4.68
C GLN A 65 -3.99 17.56 -4.87
N ARG A 66 -2.65 17.57 -4.77
CA ARG A 66 -1.84 18.77 -5.03
C ARG A 66 -1.95 19.23 -6.48
N ALA A 67 -1.83 18.30 -7.42
CA ALA A 67 -2.04 18.58 -8.83
C ALA A 67 -3.45 19.14 -9.09
N THR A 68 -4.47 18.48 -8.55
CA THR A 68 -5.88 18.88 -8.71
C THR A 68 -6.13 20.27 -8.15
N TRP A 69 -5.56 20.61 -6.99
CA TRP A 69 -5.72 21.91 -6.36
C TRP A 69 -5.08 23.04 -7.18
N LEU A 70 -3.84 22.86 -7.65
CA LEU A 70 -3.20 23.83 -8.54
C LEU A 70 -4.03 24.10 -9.79
N LEU A 71 -4.49 23.02 -10.44
CA LEU A 71 -5.29 23.08 -11.65
C LEU A 71 -6.67 23.70 -11.41
N TRP A 72 -7.26 23.46 -10.24
CA TRP A 72 -8.49 24.12 -9.81
C TRP A 72 -8.33 25.64 -9.72
N ILE A 73 -7.21 26.14 -9.18
CA ILE A 73 -6.95 27.58 -9.11
C ILE A 73 -6.79 28.16 -10.53
N ALA A 74 -6.08 27.46 -11.41
CA ALA A 74 -5.90 27.89 -12.80
C ALA A 74 -7.24 27.99 -13.57
N GLU A 75 -8.17 27.07 -13.32
CA GLU A 75 -9.51 27.06 -13.92
C GLU A 75 -10.42 28.13 -13.31
N ASN A 76 -10.56 28.15 -11.98
CA ASN A 76 -11.61 28.89 -11.30
C ASN A 76 -11.18 30.29 -10.87
N ASN A 77 -9.87 30.56 -10.78
CA ASN A 77 -9.35 31.87 -10.40
C ASN A 77 -8.11 32.28 -11.24
N PRO A 78 -8.24 32.31 -12.58
CA PRO A 78 -7.11 32.55 -13.50
C PRO A 78 -6.50 33.96 -13.37
N SER A 79 -7.24 34.94 -12.85
CA SER A 79 -6.72 36.29 -12.62
C SER A 79 -5.73 36.33 -11.45
N SER A 80 -5.93 35.49 -10.42
CA SER A 80 -5.04 35.39 -9.27
C SER A 80 -3.87 34.43 -9.46
N PHE A 81 -4.00 33.46 -10.37
CA PHE A 81 -2.99 32.43 -10.59
C PHE A 81 -1.63 33.05 -10.96
N SER A 82 -0.55 32.56 -10.37
CA SER A 82 0.76 33.21 -10.43
C SER A 82 1.88 32.18 -10.52
N GLU A 83 3.09 32.65 -10.83
CA GLU A 83 4.28 31.79 -10.78
C GLU A 83 4.57 31.26 -9.36
N LYS A 84 4.12 31.98 -8.32
CA LYS A 84 4.22 31.51 -6.93
C LYS A 84 3.43 30.22 -6.71
N ASP A 85 2.28 30.07 -7.35
CA ASP A 85 1.46 28.85 -7.24
C ASP A 85 2.18 27.65 -7.85
N LEU A 86 2.81 27.83 -9.02
CA LEU A 86 3.66 26.82 -9.66
C LEU A 86 4.86 26.45 -8.80
N SER A 87 5.59 27.44 -8.28
CA SER A 87 6.75 27.19 -7.41
C SER A 87 6.36 26.45 -6.12
N THR A 88 5.22 26.81 -5.53
CA THR A 88 4.69 26.13 -4.33
C THR A 88 4.35 24.67 -4.65
N TYR A 89 3.70 24.42 -5.79
CA TYR A 89 3.43 23.07 -6.27
C TYR A 89 4.72 22.27 -6.47
N ASP A 90 5.72 22.84 -7.16
CA ASP A 90 7.01 22.17 -7.40
C ASP A 90 7.75 21.83 -6.10
N GLU A 91 7.67 22.68 -5.08
CA GLU A 91 8.22 22.41 -3.74
C GLU A 91 7.49 21.26 -3.05
N GLU A 92 6.15 21.28 -3.07
CA GLU A 92 5.33 20.23 -2.47
C GLU A 92 5.54 18.88 -3.16
N MET A 93 5.59 18.86 -4.49
CA MET A 93 5.84 17.63 -5.27
C MET A 93 7.25 17.10 -5.03
N ARG A 94 8.27 17.95 -4.96
CA ARG A 94 9.63 17.52 -4.59
C ARG A 94 9.70 16.87 -3.21
N ALA A 95 8.82 17.24 -2.28
CA ALA A 95 8.69 16.57 -1.00
C ALA A 95 7.93 15.23 -1.10
N ILE A 96 6.88 15.15 -1.93
CA ILE A 96 6.02 13.97 -2.08
C ILE A 96 6.71 12.85 -2.88
N LEU A 97 7.33 13.18 -4.02
CA LEU A 97 7.83 12.19 -4.97
C LEU A 97 8.85 11.20 -4.38
N PRO A 98 9.81 11.59 -3.51
CA PRO A 98 10.72 10.63 -2.87
C PRO A 98 10.01 9.65 -1.93
N ARG A 99 9.02 10.12 -1.16
CA ARG A 99 8.21 9.26 -0.29
C ARG A 99 7.33 8.33 -1.10
N PHE A 100 6.73 8.84 -2.17
CA PHE A 100 5.94 8.03 -3.10
C PHE A 100 6.80 6.93 -3.76
N PHE A 101 8.01 7.28 -4.22
CA PHE A 101 8.95 6.30 -4.76
C PHE A 101 9.32 5.23 -3.73
N THR A 102 9.60 5.63 -2.48
CA THR A 102 9.92 4.70 -1.41
C THR A 102 8.76 3.74 -1.11
N ALA A 103 7.53 4.26 -1.04
CA ALA A 103 6.34 3.44 -0.85
C ALA A 103 6.15 2.41 -1.98
N ARG A 104 6.46 2.77 -3.22
CA ARG A 104 6.45 1.83 -4.36
C ARG A 104 7.46 0.70 -4.20
N VAL A 105 8.69 1.03 -3.79
CA VAL A 105 9.73 0.03 -3.52
C VAL A 105 9.28 -0.92 -2.41
N MET A 106 8.64 -0.40 -1.35
CA MET A 106 8.12 -1.24 -0.26
C MET A 106 7.01 -2.19 -0.73
N VAL A 107 6.11 -1.75 -1.61
CA VAL A 107 5.12 -2.65 -2.20
C VAL A 107 5.81 -3.73 -3.04
N ALA A 108 6.74 -3.35 -3.92
CA ALA A 108 7.46 -4.30 -4.77
C ALA A 108 8.27 -5.33 -3.97
N ALA A 109 8.84 -4.93 -2.83
CA ALA A 109 9.58 -5.81 -1.93
C ALA A 109 8.70 -6.87 -1.25
N HIS A 110 7.39 -6.61 -1.11
CA HIS A 110 6.45 -7.53 -0.49
C HIS A 110 5.59 -8.31 -1.49
N ASP A 111 5.19 -7.69 -2.59
CA ASP A 111 4.35 -8.30 -3.63
C ASP A 111 4.55 -7.59 -4.98
N ILE A 112 5.31 -8.23 -5.87
CA ILE A 112 5.60 -7.71 -7.22
C ILE A 112 4.34 -7.63 -8.08
N ALA A 113 3.40 -8.57 -7.95
CA ALA A 113 2.18 -8.57 -8.75
C ALA A 113 1.28 -7.40 -8.37
N THR A 114 1.20 -7.08 -7.07
CA THR A 114 0.50 -5.87 -6.62
C THR A 114 1.21 -4.60 -7.08
N TYR A 115 2.55 -4.55 -7.04
CA TYR A 115 3.31 -3.42 -7.61
C TYR A 115 2.99 -3.20 -9.10
N GLU A 116 2.97 -4.27 -9.90
CA GLU A 116 2.65 -4.19 -11.33
C GLU A 116 1.23 -3.67 -11.56
N ARG A 117 0.25 -4.12 -10.78
CA ARG A 117 -1.14 -3.61 -10.85
C ARG A 117 -1.25 -2.11 -10.53
N LEU A 118 -0.38 -1.58 -9.66
CA LEU A 118 -0.33 -0.16 -9.29
C LEU A 118 0.49 0.71 -10.27
N SER A 119 1.15 0.10 -11.27
CA SER A 119 2.03 0.81 -12.19
C SER A 119 1.29 1.83 -13.07
N ASP A 120 0.06 1.53 -13.48
CA ASP A 120 -0.77 2.43 -14.30
C ASP A 120 -1.14 3.69 -13.51
N LEU A 121 -1.63 3.52 -12.26
CA LEU A 121 -1.92 4.64 -11.35
C LEU A 121 -0.70 5.54 -11.13
N THR A 122 0.47 4.92 -10.94
CA THR A 122 1.74 5.65 -10.81
C THR A 122 2.05 6.45 -12.07
N SER A 123 1.91 5.82 -13.23
CA SER A 123 2.22 6.44 -14.53
C SER A 123 1.32 7.63 -14.81
N ARG A 124 0.04 7.56 -14.42
CA ARG A 124 -0.91 8.67 -14.52
C ARG A 124 -0.50 9.86 -13.65
N LEU A 125 -0.04 9.65 -12.42
CA LEU A 125 0.47 10.74 -11.57
C LEU A 125 1.72 11.38 -12.18
N TYR A 126 2.71 10.60 -12.61
CA TYR A 126 3.92 11.16 -13.23
C TYR A 126 3.63 11.89 -14.54
N LYS A 127 2.70 11.37 -15.33
CA LYS A 127 2.25 12.04 -16.55
C LYS A 127 1.61 13.40 -16.21
N LEU A 128 0.69 13.43 -15.24
CA LEU A 128 0.05 14.67 -14.81
C LEU A 128 1.07 15.70 -14.30
N ASP A 129 2.03 15.29 -13.47
CA ASP A 129 3.12 16.14 -12.96
C ASP A 129 3.98 16.70 -14.10
N SER A 130 4.39 15.84 -15.05
CA SER A 130 5.13 16.25 -16.23
C SER A 130 4.35 17.23 -17.11
N ASP A 131 3.06 16.97 -17.34
CA ASP A 131 2.21 17.83 -18.17
C ASP A 131 1.99 19.20 -17.50
N ILE A 132 1.86 19.24 -16.15
CA ILE A 132 1.83 20.49 -15.37
C ILE A 132 3.15 21.25 -15.51
N ALA A 133 4.30 20.58 -15.43
CA ALA A 133 5.60 21.23 -15.57
C ALA A 133 5.76 21.88 -16.96
N VAL A 134 5.32 21.18 -18.03
CA VAL A 134 5.31 21.72 -19.40
C VAL A 134 4.38 22.94 -19.51
N ALA A 135 3.16 22.84 -18.97
CA ALA A 135 2.21 23.95 -18.98
C ALA A 135 2.71 25.15 -18.14
N GLY A 136 3.43 24.90 -17.05
CA GLY A 136 4.10 25.90 -16.23
C GLY A 136 5.23 26.62 -16.98
N GLN A 137 6.01 25.89 -17.79
CA GLN A 137 7.00 26.51 -18.68
C GLN A 137 6.34 27.40 -19.73
N GLN A 138 5.23 26.96 -20.33
CA GLN A 138 4.45 27.77 -21.26
C GLN A 138 3.89 29.02 -20.58
N PHE A 139 3.45 28.92 -19.32
CA PHE A 139 2.94 30.06 -18.55
C PHE A 139 4.02 31.14 -18.34
N ARG A 140 5.27 30.74 -18.07
CA ARG A 140 6.41 31.67 -17.95
C ARG A 140 6.73 32.39 -19.26
N GLN A 141 6.49 31.75 -20.41
CA GLN A 141 6.69 32.35 -21.74
C GLN A 141 5.50 33.23 -22.16
N SER A 142 4.29 32.75 -21.91
CA SER A 142 3.01 33.39 -22.25
C SER A 142 1.97 32.99 -21.20
N ARG A 143 1.63 33.94 -20.32
CA ARG A 143 0.63 33.74 -19.26
C ARG A 143 -0.68 33.16 -19.82
N LYS A 144 -1.13 33.69 -20.96
CA LYS A 144 -2.39 33.30 -21.61
C LYS A 144 -2.36 31.85 -22.07
N ASP A 145 -1.30 31.44 -22.75
CA ASP A 145 -1.22 30.10 -23.34
C ASP A 145 -0.97 29.04 -22.27
N GLY A 146 -0.10 29.32 -21.29
CA GLY A 146 0.11 28.42 -20.16
C GLY A 146 -1.12 28.25 -19.27
N LEU A 147 -1.88 29.31 -19.00
CA LEU A 147 -3.16 29.18 -18.28
C LEU A 147 -4.12 28.28 -19.04
N LYS A 148 -4.25 28.48 -20.36
CA LYS A 148 -5.12 27.63 -21.18
C LYS A 148 -4.67 26.16 -21.14
N ALA A 149 -3.37 25.89 -21.15
CA ALA A 149 -2.84 24.53 -21.03
C ALA A 149 -3.17 23.91 -19.66
N LEU A 150 -2.95 24.64 -18.55
CA LEU A 150 -3.31 24.18 -17.21
C LEU A 150 -4.82 23.92 -17.08
N GLN A 151 -5.66 24.79 -17.62
CA GLN A 151 -7.12 24.62 -17.62
C GLN A 151 -7.58 23.33 -18.34
N LEU A 152 -6.92 22.98 -19.45
CA LEU A 152 -7.20 21.72 -20.14
C LEU A 152 -6.86 20.50 -19.26
N LEU A 153 -5.74 20.56 -18.53
CA LEU A 153 -5.33 19.49 -17.61
C LEU A 153 -6.28 19.32 -16.43
N TYR A 154 -6.98 20.38 -15.99
CA TYR A 154 -7.94 20.28 -14.89
C TYR A 154 -9.04 19.24 -15.18
N ARG A 155 -9.49 19.13 -16.44
CA ARG A 155 -10.49 18.12 -16.85
C ARG A 155 -9.97 16.70 -16.71
N GLU A 156 -8.70 16.47 -17.00
CA GLU A 156 -8.05 15.17 -16.85
C GLU A 156 -7.88 14.83 -15.36
N ALA A 157 -7.44 15.79 -14.55
CA ALA A 157 -7.30 15.63 -13.10
C ALA A 157 -8.66 15.34 -12.41
N GLN A 158 -9.74 15.99 -12.86
CA GLN A 158 -11.10 15.72 -12.37
C GLN A 158 -11.57 14.28 -12.62
N GLN A 159 -11.04 13.58 -13.63
CA GLN A 159 -11.37 12.17 -13.85
C GLN A 159 -10.55 11.24 -12.93
N LEU A 160 -9.31 11.62 -12.62
CA LEU A 160 -8.41 10.80 -11.81
C LEU A 160 -8.76 10.85 -10.33
N HIS A 161 -9.01 12.04 -9.78
CA HIS A 161 -9.26 12.24 -8.35
C HIS A 161 -10.42 11.40 -7.78
N PRO A 162 -11.64 11.37 -8.35
CA PRO A 162 -12.75 10.60 -7.80
C PRO A 162 -12.63 9.09 -8.04
N ARG A 163 -11.86 8.65 -9.05
CA ARG A 163 -11.67 7.22 -9.37
C ARG A 163 -10.60 6.55 -8.52
N LEU A 164 -9.72 7.34 -7.91
CA LEU A 164 -8.58 6.84 -7.15
C LEU A 164 -8.98 5.83 -6.05
N PRO A 165 -10.00 6.10 -5.20
CA PRO A 165 -10.40 5.15 -4.16
C PRO A 165 -10.86 3.81 -4.74
N ASP A 166 -11.65 3.84 -5.82
CA ASP A 166 -12.18 2.64 -6.47
C ASP A 166 -11.07 1.83 -7.16
N GLU A 167 -10.16 2.51 -7.86
CA GLU A 167 -9.02 1.86 -8.52
C GLU A 167 -8.06 1.25 -7.48
N LEU A 168 -7.79 1.95 -6.37
CA LEU A 168 -7.01 1.40 -5.25
C LEU A 168 -7.71 0.21 -4.58
N ALA A 169 -9.02 0.31 -4.32
CA ALA A 169 -9.78 -0.78 -3.71
C ALA A 169 -9.78 -2.04 -4.58
N LYS A 170 -9.88 -1.90 -5.91
CA LYS A 170 -9.77 -3.02 -6.85
C LYS A 170 -8.43 -3.72 -6.76
N VAL A 171 -7.33 -2.98 -6.59
CA VAL A 171 -6.00 -3.59 -6.48
C VAL A 171 -5.81 -4.25 -5.10
N ILE A 172 -6.25 -3.60 -4.03
CA ILE A 172 -6.08 -4.07 -2.64
C ILE A 172 -6.97 -5.28 -2.32
N SER A 173 -8.16 -5.38 -2.92
CA SER A 173 -9.12 -6.47 -2.68
C SER A 173 -8.75 -7.78 -3.40
N LEU A 174 -7.81 -7.74 -4.35
CA LEU A 174 -7.36 -8.94 -5.03
C LEU A 174 -6.44 -9.76 -4.13
N PRO A 175 -6.55 -11.10 -4.13
CA PRO A 175 -5.60 -11.93 -3.41
C PRO A 175 -4.18 -11.71 -3.96
N PRO A 176 -3.14 -11.79 -3.10
CA PRO A 176 -1.75 -11.78 -3.57
C PRO A 176 -1.54 -12.93 -4.55
N ALA A 177 -0.76 -12.68 -5.61
CA ALA A 177 -0.42 -13.72 -6.57
C ALA A 177 0.37 -14.83 -5.84
N LYS A 178 0.02 -16.10 -6.10
CA LYS A 178 0.71 -17.26 -5.52
C LYS A 178 2.10 -17.43 -6.11
#